data_AF-A0A1Z8VZD0-F1
#
_entry.id   AF-A0A1Z8VZD0-F1
#
_cell.length_a   1.000
_cell.length_b   1.000
_cell.length_c   1.000
_cell.angle_alpha   90.00
_cell.angle_beta   90.00
_cell.angle_gamma   90.00
#
_symmetry.space_group_name_H-M   'P 1'
#
loop_
_entity.id
_entity.type
_entity.pdbx_description
1 polymer ?
#
loop_
_entity_poly.entity_id
_entity_poly.type
_entity_poly.pdbx_seq_one_letter_code
_entity_poly.pdbx_strand_id
1 'polypeptide(L)'
;MPDGKSISISPFSTAGVRKINFEAEENAEDYDIVCVPVNTDQVETIEKFYADTAGDGYDWPGMILSKFTPFFIKRTGRWYCSEWIAYALRLAGAVDNLYHYADLTPQRLYEILAKYADKD
;
A
#
# COMPACT_ATOMS: atom_id res chain seq x y z
N MET A 1 -0.71 7.54 9.71
CA MET A 1 -1.53 6.85 10.74
C MET A 1 -1.69 7.76 11.94
N PRO A 2 -2.67 7.57 12.84
CA PRO A 2 -2.90 8.47 13.99
C PRO A 2 -1.73 8.55 14.98
N ASP A 3 -0.82 7.56 14.95
CA ASP A 3 0.37 7.48 15.80
C ASP A 3 1.58 8.27 15.24
N GLY A 4 1.39 9.08 14.19
CA GLY A 4 2.46 9.83 13.53
C GLY A 4 3.43 8.97 12.71
N LYS A 5 3.09 7.69 12.47
CA LYS A 5 3.89 6.77 11.67
C LYS A 5 3.26 6.51 10.31
N SER A 6 4.09 6.07 9.38
CA SER A 6 3.68 5.48 8.10
C SER A 6 4.01 3.99 8.08
N ILE A 7 3.19 3.21 7.38
CA ILE A 7 3.48 1.80 7.10
C ILE A 7 4.18 1.76 5.76
N SER A 8 5.36 1.14 5.73
CA SER A 8 6.28 1.15 4.60
C SER A 8 6.73 -0.26 4.26
N ILE A 9 6.86 -0.52 2.97
CA ILE A 9 7.56 -1.68 2.41
C ILE A 9 8.35 -1.20 1.20
N SER A 10 9.57 -1.70 1.04
CA SER A 10 10.50 -1.24 0.01
C SER A 10 11.28 -2.41 -0.55
N PRO A 11 11.56 -2.45 -1.86
CA PRO A 11 12.22 -3.57 -2.50
C PRO A 11 13.54 -3.93 -1.82
N PHE A 12 14.46 -2.97 -1.70
CA PHE A 12 15.82 -3.20 -1.21
C PHE A 12 15.95 -3.36 0.32
N SER A 13 14.85 -3.40 1.05
CA SER A 13 14.87 -3.60 2.51
C SER A 13 14.58 -5.04 2.87
N THR A 14 15.35 -5.57 3.81
CA THR A 14 15.10 -6.88 4.45
C THR A 14 14.09 -6.80 5.59
N ALA A 15 13.68 -5.60 5.99
CA ALA A 15 12.80 -5.39 7.14
C ALA A 15 11.32 -5.70 6.85
N GLY A 16 10.95 -5.91 5.58
CA GLY A 16 9.57 -6.19 5.17
C GLY A 16 8.61 -5.02 5.43
N VAL A 17 7.31 -5.34 5.57
CA VAL A 17 6.27 -4.41 5.99
C VAL A 17 6.54 -3.96 7.42
N ARG A 18 6.67 -2.65 7.64
CA ARG A 18 7.05 -2.07 8.93
C ARG A 18 6.47 -0.68 9.12
N LYS A 19 6.42 -0.21 10.36
CA LYS A 19 6.17 1.20 10.66
C LYS A 19 7.47 2.01 10.70
N ILE A 20 7.47 3.19 10.10
CA ILE A 20 8.52 4.20 10.17
C ILE A 20 7.93 5.54 10.58
N ASN A 21 8.74 6.46 11.11
CA ASN A 21 8.29 7.82 11.38
C ASN A 21 7.87 8.49 10.07
N PHE A 22 6.80 9.28 10.12
CA PHE A 22 6.33 10.05 8.97
C PHE A 22 6.63 11.53 9.18
N GLU A 23 7.67 12.00 8.50
CA GLU A 23 8.06 13.41 8.50
C GLU A 23 7.37 14.13 7.34
N ALA A 24 6.20 14.73 7.58
CA ALA A 24 5.34 15.26 6.51
C ALA A 24 6.02 16.38 5.70
N GLU A 25 6.74 17.28 6.37
CA GLU A 25 7.41 18.42 5.74
C GLU A 25 8.55 17.98 4.83
N GLU A 26 9.43 17.10 5.30
CA GLU A 26 10.53 16.54 4.49
C GLU A 26 10.01 15.72 3.32
N ASN A 27 8.96 14.92 3.53
CA ASN A 27 8.39 14.11 2.45
C ASN A 27 7.68 14.95 1.38
N ALA A 28 7.09 16.10 1.73
CA ALA A 28 6.38 16.94 0.76
C ALA A 28 7.32 17.61 -0.27
N GLU A 29 8.63 17.68 0.00
CA GLU A 29 9.61 18.21 -0.96
C GLU A 29 9.87 17.22 -2.12
N ASP A 30 9.84 15.92 -1.83
CA ASP A 30 10.21 14.86 -2.78
C ASP A 30 9.02 14.01 -3.27
N TYR A 31 7.90 14.03 -2.55
CA TYR A 31 6.75 13.16 -2.79
C TYR A 31 5.44 13.93 -2.88
N ASP A 32 4.56 13.45 -3.75
CA ASP A 32 3.16 13.85 -3.71
C ASP A 32 2.41 13.06 -2.61
N ILE A 33 1.72 13.78 -1.74
CA ILE A 33 1.03 13.24 -0.57
C ILE A 33 -0.47 13.21 -0.82
N VAL A 34 -1.01 12.01 -1.03
CA VAL A 34 -2.43 11.80 -1.25
C VAL A 34 -3.14 11.47 0.06
N CYS A 35 -4.05 12.35 0.48
CA CYS A 35 -4.86 12.17 1.68
C CYS A 35 -6.17 11.45 1.36
N VAL A 36 -6.37 10.25 1.90
CA VAL A 36 -7.63 9.51 1.78
C VAL A 36 -8.39 9.62 3.10
N PRO A 37 -9.61 10.18 3.12
CA PRO A 37 -10.39 10.29 4.35
C PRO A 37 -10.77 8.89 4.86
N VAL A 38 -10.50 8.64 6.15
CA VAL A 38 -10.82 7.38 6.83
C VAL A 38 -11.42 7.65 8.21
N ASN A 39 -12.35 6.79 8.64
CA ASN A 39 -12.90 6.81 10.00
C ASN A 39 -12.11 5.86 10.94
N THR A 40 -12.45 5.87 12.22
CA THR A 40 -11.76 5.07 13.25
C THR A 40 -11.80 3.56 12.96
N ASP A 41 -12.94 3.01 12.58
CA ASP A 41 -13.10 1.57 12.31
C ASP A 41 -12.25 1.12 11.10
N GLN A 42 -12.14 2.00 10.10
CA GLN A 42 -11.29 1.80 8.92
C GLN A 42 -9.81 1.79 9.31
N VAL A 43 -9.39 2.71 10.18
CA VAL A 43 -8.02 2.73 10.72
C VAL A 43 -7.72 1.45 11.50
N GLU A 44 -8.63 1.01 12.37
CA GLU A 44 -8.46 -0.25 13.11
C GLU A 44 -8.32 -1.46 12.19
N THR A 45 -9.06 -1.48 11.09
CA THR A 45 -8.98 -2.54 10.08
C THR A 45 -7.62 -2.57 9.39
N ILE A 46 -7.08 -1.39 9.06
CA ILE A 46 -5.73 -1.25 8.50
C ILE A 46 -4.67 -1.70 9.50
N GLU A 47 -4.81 -1.34 10.79
CA GLU A 47 -3.88 -1.74 11.85
C GLU A 47 -3.89 -3.26 12.10
N LYS A 48 -5.06 -3.90 12.07
CA LYS A 48 -5.17 -5.37 12.16
C LYS A 48 -4.47 -6.05 10.99
N PHE A 49 -4.72 -5.57 9.77
CA PHE A 49 -4.05 -6.09 8.58
C PHE A 49 -2.52 -5.88 8.61
N TYR A 50 -2.07 -4.74 9.13
CA TYR A 50 -0.65 -4.53 9.40
C TYR A 50 -0.09 -5.52 10.41
N ALA A 51 -0.77 -5.77 11.54
CA ALA A 51 -0.32 -6.74 12.52
C ALA A 51 -0.18 -8.15 11.92
N ASP A 52 -1.08 -8.54 11.02
CA ASP A 52 -1.06 -9.84 10.33
C ASP A 52 0.06 -9.96 9.28
N THR A 53 0.52 -8.83 8.72
CA THR A 53 1.49 -8.80 7.61
C THR A 53 2.83 -8.17 7.98
N ALA A 54 3.00 -7.75 9.24
CA ALA A 54 4.24 -7.14 9.71
C ALA A 54 5.42 -8.11 9.53
N GLY A 55 6.48 -7.62 8.88
CA GLY A 55 7.64 -8.43 8.51
C GLY A 55 7.50 -9.24 7.22
N ASP A 56 6.33 -9.24 6.55
CA ASP A 56 6.20 -9.83 5.21
C ASP A 56 7.18 -9.16 4.24
N GLY A 57 7.84 -9.97 3.42
CA GLY A 57 8.92 -9.51 2.54
C GLY A 57 8.42 -8.84 1.27
N TYR A 58 9.32 -8.17 0.54
CA TYR A 58 9.00 -7.67 -0.79
C TYR A 58 8.96 -8.81 -1.81
N ASP A 59 8.00 -8.79 -2.76
CA ASP A 59 7.91 -9.82 -3.81
C ASP A 59 8.91 -9.58 -4.96
N TRP A 60 10.18 -9.90 -4.70
CA TRP A 60 11.25 -9.89 -5.70
C TRP A 60 11.04 -10.87 -6.87
N PRO A 61 10.65 -12.14 -6.64
CA PRO A 61 10.53 -13.11 -7.71
C PRO A 61 9.37 -12.82 -8.66
N GLY A 62 8.25 -12.27 -8.18
CA GLY A 62 7.17 -11.80 -9.05
C GLY A 62 7.65 -10.74 -10.06
N MET A 63 8.55 -9.85 -9.63
CA MET A 63 9.04 -8.74 -10.46
C MET A 63 9.96 -9.19 -11.59
N ILE A 64 10.67 -10.31 -11.38
CA ILE A 64 11.58 -10.92 -12.35
C ILE A 64 10.83 -11.92 -13.25
N LEU A 65 9.93 -12.74 -12.68
CA LEU A 65 9.18 -13.76 -13.42
C LEU A 65 8.07 -13.19 -14.31
N SER A 66 7.48 -12.04 -13.98
CA SER A 66 6.47 -11.37 -14.83
C SER A 66 6.97 -11.02 -16.22
N LYS A 67 8.30 -10.92 -16.42
CA LYS A 67 8.93 -10.71 -17.73
C LYS A 67 9.03 -11.99 -18.57
N PHE A 68 8.93 -13.16 -17.95
CA PHE A 68 9.18 -14.46 -18.61
C PHE A 68 7.95 -15.36 -18.65
N THR A 69 6.94 -15.14 -17.80
CA THR A 69 5.71 -15.91 -17.81
C THR A 69 4.48 -15.04 -17.50
N PRO A 70 3.33 -15.25 -18.19
CA PRO A 70 2.09 -14.53 -17.92
C PRO A 70 1.36 -15.01 -16.64
N PHE A 71 2.02 -15.82 -15.81
CA PHE A 71 1.42 -16.41 -14.62
C PHE A 71 1.83 -15.61 -13.37
N PHE A 72 0.93 -14.73 -12.93
CA PHE A 72 1.03 -14.04 -11.65
C PHE A 72 0.77 -15.02 -10.50
N ILE A 73 1.81 -15.70 -10.02
CA ILE A 73 1.71 -16.52 -8.81
C ILE A 73 1.89 -15.59 -7.61
N LYS A 74 0.78 -15.14 -7.02
CA LYS A 74 0.80 -14.42 -5.73
C LYS A 74 1.40 -15.34 -4.67
N ARG A 75 2.51 -14.91 -4.04
CA ARG A 75 3.14 -15.66 -2.95
C ARG A 75 2.62 -15.16 -1.62
N THR A 76 2.24 -16.08 -0.73
CA THR A 76 1.91 -15.74 0.65
C THR A 76 3.16 -15.17 1.36
N GLY A 77 2.94 -14.15 2.21
CA GLY A 77 4.01 -13.48 2.95
C GLY A 77 4.90 -12.55 2.10
N ARG A 78 4.46 -12.18 0.88
CA ARG A 78 5.18 -11.23 0.02
C ARG A 78 4.23 -10.23 -0.62
N TRP A 79 4.68 -8.98 -0.70
CA TRP A 79 3.88 -7.89 -1.24
C TRP A 79 4.70 -6.96 -2.13
N TYR A 80 4.05 -6.39 -3.15
CA TYR A 80 4.47 -5.11 -3.71
C TYR A 80 3.92 -3.96 -2.85
N CYS A 81 4.58 -2.80 -2.91
CA CYS A 81 4.15 -1.62 -2.15
C CYS A 81 2.72 -1.20 -2.49
N SER A 82 2.38 -1.09 -3.78
CA SER A 82 1.05 -0.70 -4.22
C SER A 82 -0.01 -1.76 -3.91
N GLU A 83 0.32 -3.04 -4.03
CA GLU A 83 -0.61 -4.13 -3.70
C GLU A 83 -0.98 -4.14 -2.21
N TRP A 84 0.01 -3.97 -1.32
CA TRP A 84 -0.24 -3.93 0.12
C TRP A 84 -1.19 -2.77 0.48
N ILE A 85 -0.90 -1.57 -0.04
CA ILE A 85 -1.71 -0.37 0.20
C ILE A 85 -3.14 -0.56 -0.35
N ALA A 86 -3.26 -1.02 -1.60
CA ALA A 86 -4.57 -1.22 -2.21
C ALA A 86 -5.40 -2.29 -1.47
N TYR A 87 -4.76 -3.37 -1.01
CA TYR A 87 -5.45 -4.40 -0.24
C TYR A 87 -5.90 -3.89 1.13
N ALA A 88 -5.06 -3.13 1.83
CA ALA A 88 -5.40 -2.52 3.12
C ALA A 88 -6.61 -1.57 2.99
N LEU A 89 -6.58 -0.66 2.01
CA LEU A 89 -7.67 0.29 1.75
C LEU A 89 -8.96 -0.41 1.33
N ARG A 90 -8.85 -1.48 0.52
CA ARG A 90 -9.98 -2.33 0.15
C ARG A 90 -10.58 -3.03 1.37
N LEU A 91 -9.75 -3.63 2.21
CA LEU A 91 -10.21 -4.36 3.39
C LEU A 91 -10.94 -3.43 4.36
N ALA A 92 -10.44 -2.20 4.52
CA ALA A 92 -11.09 -1.16 5.30
C ALA A 92 -12.36 -0.60 4.64
N GLY A 93 -12.57 -0.81 3.34
CA GLY A 93 -13.65 -0.12 2.61
C GLY A 93 -13.45 1.40 2.57
N ALA A 94 -12.20 1.86 2.61
CA ALA A 94 -11.85 3.29 2.52
C ALA A 94 -11.91 3.80 1.07
N VAL A 95 -11.76 2.91 0.10
CA VAL A 95 -11.73 3.22 -1.33
C VAL A 95 -12.58 2.20 -2.06
N ASP A 96 -13.70 2.66 -2.61
CA ASP A 96 -14.58 1.82 -3.42
C ASP A 96 -13.94 1.48 -4.77
N ASN A 97 -14.37 0.36 -5.36
CA ASN A 97 -14.06 -0.03 -6.74
C ASN A 97 -12.60 -0.40 -7.05
N LEU A 98 -11.73 -0.59 -6.03
CA LEU A 98 -10.38 -1.14 -6.26
C LEU A 98 -10.37 -2.53 -6.91
N TYR A 99 -11.47 -3.30 -6.77
CA TYR A 99 -11.62 -4.64 -7.35
C TYR A 99 -11.82 -4.66 -8.88
N HIS A 100 -12.15 -3.52 -9.50
CA HIS A 100 -12.33 -3.44 -10.97
C HIS A 100 -11.02 -3.29 -11.74
N TYR A 101 -9.91 -3.02 -11.04
CA TYR A 101 -8.61 -2.83 -11.67
C TYR A 101 -7.83 -4.14 -11.64
N ALA A 102 -7.61 -4.70 -12.83
CA ALA A 102 -6.79 -5.91 -13.00
C ALA A 102 -5.30 -5.68 -12.72
N ASP A 103 -4.86 -4.42 -12.77
CA ASP A 103 -3.50 -4.00 -12.51
C ASP A 103 -3.50 -2.80 -11.55
N LEU A 104 -2.74 -2.90 -10.47
CA LEU A 104 -2.58 -1.90 -9.42
C LEU A 104 -1.09 -1.53 -9.27
N THR A 105 -0.44 -1.21 -10.40
CA THR A 105 0.88 -0.56 -10.37
C THR A 105 0.88 0.68 -9.46
N PRO A 106 2.04 1.10 -8.93
CA PRO A 106 2.13 2.31 -8.12
C PRO A 106 1.51 3.55 -8.78
N GLN A 107 1.78 3.77 -10.06
CA GLN A 107 1.22 4.89 -10.82
C GLN A 107 -0.31 4.80 -10.91
N ARG A 108 -0.84 3.61 -11.21
CA ARG A 108 -2.28 3.43 -11.35
C ARG A 108 -3.01 3.60 -10.02
N LEU A 109 -2.42 3.09 -8.94
CA LEU A 109 -2.96 3.29 -7.60
C LEU A 109 -2.98 4.78 -7.24
N TYR A 110 -1.88 5.49 -7.50
CA TYR A 110 -1.80 6.95 -7.28
C TYR A 110 -2.94 7.70 -8.01
N GLU A 111 -3.14 7.43 -9.31
CA GLU A 111 -4.22 8.06 -10.09
C GLU A 111 -5.63 7.77 -9.55
N ILE A 112 -5.83 6.59 -8.97
CA ILE A 112 -7.10 6.21 -8.35
C ILE A 112 -7.28 6.99 -7.05
N LEU A 113 -6.27 7.00 -6.17
CA LEU A 113 -6.34 7.63 -4.86
C LEU A 113 -6.42 9.15 -4.95
N ALA A 114 -5.76 9.78 -5.92
CA ALA A 114 -5.85 11.23 -6.15
C ALA A 114 -7.31 11.69 -6.32
N LYS A 115 -8.16 10.89 -6.98
CA LYS A 115 -9.61 11.18 -7.15
C LYS A 115 -10.42 11.12 -5.85
N TYR A 116 -9.87 10.51 -4.80
CA TYR A 116 -10.47 10.48 -3.46
C TYR A 116 -9.98 11.63 -2.58
N ALA A 117 -8.78 12.16 -2.85
CA ALA A 117 -8.26 13.33 -2.17
C ALA A 117 -9.00 14.62 -2.57
N ASP A 118 -9.47 14.72 -3.82
CA ASP A 118 -10.19 15.89 -4.35
C ASP A 118 -11.70 15.93 -3.98
N LYS A 119 -12.15 15.17 -2.98
CA LYS A 119 -13.55 15.16 -2.53
C LYS A 119 -13.67 15.79 -1.15
N ASP A 120 -13.83 17.11 -1.15
CA ASP A 120 -14.44 17.87 -0.05
C ASP A 120 -15.96 17.62 0.03
#